data_AF-A0A7I8DPP7-F1
#
_entry.id   AF-A0A7I8DPP7-F1
#
_cell.length_a   1.000
_cell.length_b   1.000
_cell.length_c   1.000
_cell.angle_alpha   90.00
_cell.angle_beta   90.00
_cell.angle_gamma   90.00
#
_symmetry.space_group_name_H-M   'P 1'
#
loop_
_entity.id
_entity.type
_entity.pdbx_description
1 polymer ?
#
loop_
_entity_poly.entity_id
_entity_poly.type
_entity_poly.pdbx_seq_one_letter_code
_entity_poly.pdbx_strand_id
1 'polypeptide(L)'
;MTMQTFGIVLIGTILGRKSGFLSVLLYLLMGFAGIPVFAGFGGGLDTLVGPTGGYLIGFLPMVYLTGLGSKKSYYSGIFLSICGLLTCHILGLLEYYRVTGTWILPSVPLMLAKDLVTTVLAISIGREVYKILGSLSPNHN
;
A
#
# COMPACT_ATOMS: atom_id res chain seq x y z
N MET A 1 5.41 -7.49 -11.55
CA MET A 1 4.17 -7.50 -10.72
C MET A 1 4.55 -8.00 -9.33
N THR A 2 4.27 -7.25 -8.26
CA THR A 2 4.67 -7.60 -6.88
C THR A 2 3.44 -7.75 -5.97
N MET A 3 3.66 -8.27 -4.75
CA MET A 3 2.66 -8.35 -3.67
C MET A 3 2.71 -7.14 -2.72
N GLN A 4 3.39 -6.04 -3.08
CA GLN A 4 3.52 -4.88 -2.21
C GLN A 4 2.16 -4.22 -1.92
N THR A 5 1.33 -4.04 -2.94
CA THR A 5 -0.05 -3.52 -2.82
C THR A 5 -0.86 -4.31 -1.77
N PHE A 6 -0.77 -5.64 -1.81
CA PHE A 6 -1.42 -6.53 -0.84
C PHE A 6 -0.97 -6.19 0.59
N GLY A 7 0.35 -6.11 0.81
CA GLY A 7 0.92 -5.81 2.13
C GLY A 7 0.48 -4.44 2.66
N ILE A 8 0.50 -3.40 1.81
CA ILE A 8 0.11 -2.04 2.20
C ILE A 8 -1.37 -1.97 2.59
N VAL A 9 -2.25 -2.61 1.83
CA VAL A 9 -3.69 -2.66 2.15
C VAL A 9 -3.94 -3.47 3.41
N LEU A 10 -3.25 -4.59 3.59
CA LEU A 10 -3.36 -5.43 4.77
C LEU A 10 -2.94 -4.68 6.04
N ILE A 11 -1.80 -3.98 5.99
CA ILE A 11 -1.31 -3.13 7.09
C ILE A 11 -2.34 -2.06 7.44
N GLY A 12 -2.86 -1.34 6.44
CA GLY A 12 -3.89 -0.31 6.67
C GLY A 12 -5.17 -0.88 7.26
N THR A 13 -5.58 -2.08 6.84
CA THR A 13 -6.78 -2.75 7.32
C THR A 13 -6.64 -3.22 8.77
N ILE A 14 -5.50 -3.80 9.13
CA ILE A 14 -5.27 -4.37 10.47
C ILE A 14 -4.91 -3.28 11.49
N LEU A 15 -3.98 -2.38 11.15
CA LEU A 15 -3.43 -1.40 12.09
C LEU A 15 -4.18 -0.06 12.07
N GLY A 16 -5.03 0.18 11.07
CA GLY A 16 -5.75 1.44 10.88
C GLY A 16 -4.85 2.60 10.46
N ARG A 17 -5.45 3.81 10.36
CA ARG A 17 -4.80 4.97 9.73
C ARG A 17 -3.50 5.45 10.40
N LYS A 18 -3.42 5.43 11.73
CA LYS A 18 -2.28 6.01 12.46
C LYS A 18 -1.11 5.03 12.50
N SER A 19 -1.34 3.86 13.10
CA SER A 19 -0.32 2.83 13.23
C SER A 19 0.10 2.27 11.87
N GLY A 20 -0.84 2.07 10.94
CA GLY A 20 -0.52 1.63 9.58
C GLY A 20 0.35 2.63 8.82
N PHE A 21 0.05 3.94 8.92
CA PHE A 21 0.89 4.97 8.32
C PHE A 21 2.30 4.97 8.90
N LEU A 22 2.44 4.87 10.22
CA LEU A 22 3.76 4.83 10.87
C LEU A 22 4.55 3.58 10.47
N SER A 23 3.90 2.42 10.38
CA SER A 23 4.54 1.19 9.92
C SER A 23 5.06 1.29 8.49
N VAL A 24 4.26 1.85 7.56
CA VAL A 24 4.69 2.06 6.17
C VAL A 24 5.77 3.14 6.08
N LEU A 25 5.68 4.20 6.87
CA LEU A 25 6.72 5.22 6.94
C LEU A 25 8.06 4.62 7.40
N LEU A 26 8.06 3.80 8.45
CA LEU A 26 9.25 3.08 8.90
C LEU A 26 9.79 2.13 7.82
N TYR A 27 8.91 1.40 7.13
CA TYR A 27 9.28 0.56 5.98
C TYR A 27 10.02 1.36 4.90
N LEU A 28 9.52 2.55 4.55
CA LEU A 28 10.17 3.42 3.57
C LEU A 28 11.51 3.96 4.07
N LEU A 29 11.58 4.42 5.31
CA LEU A 29 12.82 4.92 5.92
C LEU A 29 13.90 3.84 5.95
N MET A 30 13.55 2.60 6.32
CA MET A 30 14.46 1.45 6.29
C MET A 30 14.96 1.18 4.87
N GLY A 31 14.06 1.19 3.88
CA GLY A 31 14.44 1.01 2.49
C GLY A 31 15.36 2.11 1.98
N PHE A 32 15.07 3.38 2.28
CA PHE A 32 15.93 4.51 1.88
C PHE A 32 17.28 4.52 2.61
N ALA A 33 17.35 3.99 3.83
CA ALA A 33 18.61 3.76 4.54
C ALA A 33 19.49 2.66 3.93
N GLY A 34 19.03 1.99 2.86
CA GLY A 34 19.79 0.97 2.13
C GLY A 34 19.44 -0.48 2.50
N ILE A 35 18.48 -0.70 3.41
CA ILE A 35 18.06 -2.05 3.76
C ILE A 35 17.23 -2.61 2.58
N PRO A 36 17.54 -3.81 2.05
CA PRO A 36 16.91 -4.36 0.84
C PRO A 36 15.49 -4.91 1.09
N VAL A 37 14.58 -4.03 1.54
CA VAL A 37 13.18 -4.37 1.89
C VAL A 37 12.20 -4.13 0.73
N PHE A 38 12.63 -3.44 -0.33
CA PHE A 38 11.80 -3.23 -1.51
C PHE A 38 11.82 -4.46 -2.42
N ALA A 39 10.82 -4.55 -3.30
CA ALA A 39 10.71 -5.67 -4.23
C ALA A 39 11.99 -5.85 -5.06
N GLY A 40 12.40 -7.11 -5.27
CA GLY A 40 13.66 -7.42 -5.95
C GLY A 40 14.91 -7.22 -5.09
N PHE A 41 14.77 -7.19 -3.76
CA PHE A 41 15.85 -6.89 -2.81
C PHE A 41 16.49 -5.51 -3.04
N GLY A 42 15.68 -4.55 -3.48
CA GLY A 42 16.10 -3.16 -3.69
C GLY A 42 16.09 -2.34 -2.39
N GLY A 43 16.92 -1.29 -2.36
CA GLY A 43 17.02 -0.31 -1.29
C GLY A 43 17.89 0.88 -1.71
N GLY A 44 18.01 1.87 -0.84
CA GLY A 44 18.80 3.08 -1.05
C GLY A 44 18.03 4.20 -1.74
N LEU A 45 18.61 5.40 -1.77
CA LEU A 45 18.02 6.59 -2.38
C LEU A 45 17.85 6.45 -3.90
N ASP A 46 18.65 5.61 -4.55
CA ASP A 46 18.53 5.33 -5.99
C ASP A 46 17.16 4.77 -6.37
N THR A 47 16.52 4.01 -5.46
CA THR A 47 15.16 3.51 -5.67
C THR A 47 14.10 4.60 -5.59
N LEU A 48 14.38 5.70 -4.89
CA LEU A 48 13.48 6.85 -4.79
C LEU A 48 13.54 7.74 -6.04
N VAL A 49 14.73 7.92 -6.61
CA VAL A 49 14.93 8.69 -7.86
C VAL A 49 14.71 7.84 -9.13
N GLY A 50 14.49 6.53 -8.95
CA GLY A 50 14.18 5.61 -10.03
C GLY A 50 12.71 5.64 -10.47
N PRO A 51 12.37 4.92 -11.56
CA PRO A 51 11.04 4.96 -12.18
C PRO A 51 9.91 4.39 -11.29
N THR A 52 10.26 3.72 -10.18
CA THR A 52 9.30 3.15 -9.23
C THR A 52 9.16 3.98 -7.95
N GLY A 53 9.96 5.04 -7.77
CA GLY A 53 9.97 5.84 -6.54
C GLY A 53 8.62 6.47 -6.20
N GLY A 54 7.88 6.92 -7.22
CA GLY A 54 6.54 7.48 -7.05
C GLY A 54 5.53 6.50 -6.44
N TYR A 55 5.66 5.19 -6.71
CA TYR A 55 4.81 4.17 -6.09
C TYR A 55 5.16 3.97 -4.60
N LEU A 56 6.43 4.06 -4.23
CA LEU A 56 6.87 3.95 -2.83
C LEU A 56 6.30 5.09 -1.99
N ILE A 57 6.40 6.32 -2.48
CA ILE A 57 5.80 7.48 -1.81
C ILE A 57 4.27 7.39 -1.82
N GLY A 58 3.70 6.86 -2.91
CA GLY A 58 2.27 6.59 -3.04
C GLY A 58 1.69 5.60 -2.03
N PHE A 59 2.52 4.76 -1.40
CA PHE A 59 2.07 3.86 -0.33
C PHE A 59 1.61 4.60 0.93
N LEU A 60 2.14 5.79 1.21
CA LEU A 60 1.74 6.59 2.38
C LEU A 60 0.27 7.06 2.32
N PRO A 61 -0.18 7.77 1.27
CA PRO A 61 -1.60 8.12 1.16
C PRO A 61 -2.47 6.86 1.01
N MET A 62 -1.98 5.81 0.34
CA MET A 62 -2.71 4.56 0.18
C MET A 62 -3.02 3.90 1.53
N VAL A 63 -2.01 3.68 2.38
CA VAL A 63 -2.23 3.05 3.70
C VAL A 63 -3.09 3.93 4.60
N TYR A 64 -2.95 5.25 4.51
CA TYR A 64 -3.74 6.18 5.29
C TYR A 64 -5.23 6.11 4.92
N LEU A 65 -5.54 6.12 3.62
CA LEU A 65 -6.91 6.01 3.11
C LEU A 65 -7.52 4.65 3.42
N THR A 66 -6.80 3.55 3.16
CA THR A 66 -7.23 2.20 3.58
C THR A 66 -7.51 2.14 5.08
N GLY A 67 -6.61 2.71 5.88
CA GLY A 67 -6.74 2.77 7.33
C GLY A 67 -7.92 3.61 7.82
N LEU A 68 -8.38 4.62 7.07
CA LEU A 68 -9.62 5.35 7.35
C LEU A 68 -10.88 4.48 7.15
N GLY A 69 -10.81 3.49 6.26
CA GLY A 69 -11.88 2.55 5.96
C GLY A 69 -11.90 1.32 6.87
N SER A 70 -10.80 1.01 7.54
CA SER A 70 -10.62 -0.19 8.38
C SER A 70 -11.72 -0.38 9.43
N LYS A 71 -12.10 0.68 10.16
CA LYS A 71 -13.11 0.68 11.23
C LYS A 71 -14.54 0.96 10.75
N LYS A 72 -14.77 1.01 9.43
CA LYS A 72 -16.07 1.28 8.82
C LYS A 72 -16.68 0.00 8.22
N SER A 73 -17.73 0.14 7.42
CA SER A 73 -18.32 -0.97 6.66
C SER A 73 -17.33 -1.59 5.66
N TYR A 74 -17.59 -2.83 5.25
CA TYR A 74 -16.77 -3.55 4.27
C TYR A 74 -16.63 -2.76 2.96
N TYR A 75 -17.75 -2.25 2.46
CA TYR A 75 -17.78 -1.45 1.24
C TYR A 75 -17.04 -0.12 1.38
N SER A 76 -17.12 0.56 2.53
CA SER A 76 -16.32 1.76 2.78
C SER A 76 -14.81 1.46 2.81
N GLY A 77 -14.43 0.30 3.36
CA GLY A 77 -13.05 -0.19 3.33
C GLY A 77 -12.53 -0.38 1.91
N ILE A 78 -13.31 -1.06 1.06
CA ILE A 78 -12.98 -1.25 -0.36
C ILE A 78 -12.86 0.09 -1.08
N PHE A 79 -13.88 0.95 -0.96
CA PHE A 79 -13.91 2.23 -1.65
C PHE A 79 -12.70 3.09 -1.32
N LEU A 80 -12.39 3.26 -0.02
CA LEU A 80 -11.24 4.05 0.41
C LEU A 80 -9.90 3.44 -0.01
N SER A 81 -9.80 2.10 -0.03
CA SER A 81 -8.59 1.42 -0.49
C SER A 81 -8.39 1.57 -2.00
N ILE A 82 -9.47 1.57 -2.79
CA ILE A 82 -9.42 1.86 -4.23
C ILE A 82 -9.01 3.32 -4.46
N CYS A 83 -9.55 4.29 -3.71
CA CYS A 83 -9.10 5.67 -3.80
C CYS A 83 -7.59 5.78 -3.51
N GLY A 84 -7.11 5.11 -2.46
CA GLY A 84 -5.69 5.05 -2.14
C GLY A 84 -4.84 4.39 -3.21
N LEU A 85 -5.33 3.30 -3.80
CA LEU A 85 -4.68 2.61 -4.91
C LEU A 85 -4.53 3.54 -6.13
N LEU A 86 -5.60 4.26 -6.49
CA LEU A 86 -5.57 5.22 -7.60
C LEU A 86 -4.59 6.37 -7.32
N THR A 87 -4.57 6.90 -6.10
CA THR A 87 -3.57 7.91 -5.71
C THR A 87 -2.15 7.38 -5.86
N CYS A 88 -1.89 6.15 -5.42
CA CYS A 88 -0.58 5.51 -5.57
C CYS A 88 -0.18 5.34 -7.04
N HIS A 89 -1.10 4.88 -7.89
CA HIS A 89 -0.86 4.72 -9.33
C HIS A 89 -0.62 6.05 -10.04
N ILE A 90 -1.34 7.10 -9.70
CA ILE A 90 -1.14 8.43 -10.28
C ILE A 90 0.27 8.94 -9.95
N LEU A 91 0.70 8.85 -8.68
CA LEU A 91 2.03 9.27 -8.26
C LEU A 91 3.13 8.42 -8.90
N GLY A 92 2.92 7.10 -8.96
CA GLY A 92 3.84 6.17 -9.61
C GLY A 92 4.01 6.42 -11.10
N LEU A 93 2.91 6.61 -11.83
CA LEU A 93 2.94 6.89 -13.27
C LEU A 93 3.56 8.26 -13.58
N LEU A 94 3.30 9.27 -12.73
CA LEU A 94 3.89 10.60 -12.89
C LEU A 94 5.42 10.54 -12.74
N GLU A 95 5.92 9.86 -11.71
CA GLU A 95 7.37 9.71 -11.52
C GLU A 95 7.99 8.84 -12.61
N TYR A 96 7.32 7.76 -13.00
CA TYR A 96 7.75 6.92 -14.12
C TYR A 96 7.95 7.74 -15.40
N TYR A 97 6.97 8.58 -15.74
CA TYR A 97 7.07 9.45 -16.91
C TYR A 97 8.20 10.46 -16.78
N ARG A 98 8.37 11.08 -15.59
CA ARG A 98 9.46 12.01 -15.31
C ARG A 98 10.84 11.39 -15.51
N VAL A 99 11.03 10.14 -15.10
CA VAL A 99 12.33 9.46 -15.14
C VAL A 99 12.61 8.85 -16.51
N THR A 100 11.60 8.27 -17.17
CA THR A 100 11.79 7.51 -18.43
C THR A 100 11.43 8.29 -19.69
N GLY A 101 10.69 9.40 -19.57
CA GLY A 101 10.14 10.15 -20.70
C GLY A 101 9.01 9.43 -21.46
N THR A 102 8.54 8.27 -20.97
CA THR A 102 7.56 7.44 -21.66
C THR A 102 6.40 7.07 -20.76
N TRP A 103 5.23 6.86 -21.34
CA TRP A 103 4.07 6.34 -20.62
C TRP A 103 3.95 4.83 -20.81
N ILE A 104 3.55 4.13 -19.75
CA ILE A 104 3.27 2.69 -19.77
C ILE A 104 1.76 2.37 -19.84
N LEU A 105 0.98 3.24 -20.51
CA LEU A 105 -0.48 3.12 -20.60
C LEU A 105 -0.98 1.71 -21.00
N PRO A 106 -0.33 0.99 -21.94
CA PRO A 106 -0.79 -0.36 -22.31
C PRO A 106 -0.74 -1.37 -21.15
N SER A 107 0.17 -1.18 -20.19
CA SER A 107 0.32 -2.08 -19.04
C SER A 107 -0.60 -1.71 -17.87
N VAL A 108 -1.07 -0.45 -17.80
CA VAL A 108 -1.90 0.06 -16.69
C VAL A 108 -3.14 -0.80 -16.40
N PRO A 109 -3.93 -1.27 -17.39
CA PRO A 109 -5.09 -2.11 -17.13
C PRO A 109 -4.74 -3.41 -16.39
N LEU A 110 -3.63 -4.06 -16.78
CA LEU A 110 -3.17 -5.30 -16.12
C LEU A 110 -2.67 -5.03 -14.70
N MET A 111 -1.99 -3.90 -14.49
CA MET A 111 -1.55 -3.48 -13.15
C MET A 111 -2.74 -3.27 -12.22
N LEU A 112 -3.74 -2.50 -12.66
CA LEU A 112 -4.94 -2.21 -11.88
C LEU A 112 -5.79 -3.45 -11.64
N ALA A 113 -5.95 -4.32 -12.64
CA ALA A 113 -6.71 -5.56 -12.48
C ALA A 113 -6.12 -6.44 -11.37
N LYS A 114 -4.80 -6.67 -11.40
CA LYS A 114 -4.11 -7.39 -10.31
C LYS A 114 -4.29 -6.68 -8.98
N ASP A 115 -4.05 -5.38 -8.94
CA ASP A 115 -4.06 -4.63 -7.69
C ASP A 115 -5.45 -4.58 -7.05
N LEU A 116 -6.51 -4.51 -7.85
CA LEU A 116 -7.89 -4.59 -7.38
C LEU A 116 -8.18 -5.94 -6.72
N VAL A 117 -7.77 -7.04 -7.37
CA VAL A 117 -7.90 -8.39 -6.81
C VAL A 117 -7.14 -8.48 -5.48
N THR A 118 -5.88 -8.03 -5.44
CA THR A 118 -5.08 -8.07 -4.20
C THR A 118 -5.64 -7.18 -3.10
N THR A 119 -6.25 -6.04 -3.45
CA THR A 119 -6.86 -5.11 -2.48
C THR A 119 -8.07 -5.75 -1.81
N VAL A 120 -8.96 -6.36 -2.60
CA VAL A 120 -10.14 -7.05 -2.06
C VAL A 120 -9.71 -8.22 -1.17
N LEU A 121 -8.75 -9.03 -1.62
CA LEU A 121 -8.21 -10.13 -0.83
C LEU A 121 -7.57 -9.64 0.48
N ALA A 122 -6.77 -8.57 0.44
CA ALA A 122 -6.13 -8.02 1.62
C ALA A 122 -7.14 -7.48 2.65
N ILE A 123 -8.25 -6.87 2.20
CA ILE A 123 -9.31 -6.38 3.10
C ILE A 123 -10.03 -7.56 3.76
N SER A 124 -10.40 -8.58 2.98
CA SER A 124 -11.06 -9.78 3.51
C SER A 124 -10.20 -10.47 4.56
N ILE A 125 -8.93 -10.73 4.25
CA ILE A 125 -7.99 -11.36 5.18
C ILE A 125 -7.73 -10.45 6.38
N GLY A 126 -7.46 -9.16 6.16
CA GLY A 126 -7.14 -8.20 7.22
C GLY A 126 -8.24 -8.04 8.24
N ARG A 127 -9.52 -8.14 7.83
CA ARG A 127 -10.66 -8.10 8.74
C ARG A 127 -10.76 -9.34 9.61
N GLU A 128 -10.51 -10.52 9.06
CA GLU A 128 -10.50 -11.75 9.86
C GLU A 128 -9.33 -11.76 10.85
N VAL A 129 -8.14 -11.32 10.41
CA VAL A 129 -6.99 -11.16 11.30
C VAL A 129 -7.27 -10.15 12.41
N TYR A 130 -7.87 -9.00 12.10
CA TYR A 130 -8.25 -8.00 13.10
C TYR A 130 -9.20 -8.56 14.17
N LYS A 131 -10.20 -9.35 13.77
CA LYS A 131 -11.13 -10.00 14.72
C LYS A 131 -10.40 -10.97 15.64
N ILE A 132 -9.51 -11.80 15.11
CA ILE A 132 -8.72 -12.77 15.88
C ILE A 132 -7.82 -12.04 16.88
N LEU A 133 -7.09 -11.00 16.45
CA LEU A 133 -6.26 -10.19 17.33
C LEU A 133 -7.10 -9.51 18.43
N GLY A 134 -8.30 -9.06 18.10
CA GLY A 134 -9.26 -8.53 19.07
C GLY A 134 -9.68 -9.56 20.12
N SER A 135 -9.91 -10.82 19.73
CA SER A 135 -10.26 -11.90 20.68
C SER A 135 -9.10 -12.33 21.58
N LEU A 136 -7.86 -12.08 21.17
CA LEU A 136 -6.65 -12.45 21.92
C LEU A 136 -6.18 -11.36 22.87
N SER A 137 -6.66 -10.11 22.71
CA SER A 137 -6.32 -9.02 23.61
C SER A 137 -7.08 -9.18 24.94
N PRO A 138 -6.41 -9.51 26.05
CA PRO A 138 -7.07 -9.58 27.34
C PRO A 138 -7.40 -8.13 27.77
N ASN A 139 -8.70 -7.85 27.89
CA ASN A 139 -9.35 -6.62 28.36
C ASN A 139 -9.71 -5.55 27.32
N HIS A 140 -11.02 -5.38 27.15
CA HIS A 140 -11.69 -4.10 27.39
C HIS A 140 -12.87 -4.35 28.35
N ASN A 141 -12.57 -4.31 29.66
CA ASN A 141 -13.53 -3.85 30.68
C ASN A 141 -13.40 -2.33 30.77
#